data_AF-A0A5C7Q8R6-F1
#
_entry.id   AF-A0A5C7Q8R6-F1
#
_cell.length_a   1.000
_cell.length_b   1.000
_cell.length_c   1.000
_cell.angle_alpha   90.00
_cell.angle_beta   90.00
_cell.angle_gamma   90.00
#
_symmetry.space_group_name_H-M   'P 1'
#
loop_
_entity.id
_entity.type
_entity.pdbx_description
1 polymer ?
#
loop_
_entity_poly.entity_id
_entity_poly.type
_entity_poly.pdbx_seq_one_letter_code
_entity_poly.pdbx_strand_id
1 'polypeptide(L)'
;MMRFRPSSASRWLACPGSVPLSDGLEDKASSYAAEGTVAHALAEDCQRLELDPSDFVGGKRTADGFEIEISEEMAEAVRVYLDIVREISSRPGVEVFIETTTDVPDFFVGLGDLYGTIDFMAIEPDPESPTAKKLTLVDLKYGQGVKVEAEGNKQLLTYAAIATDTIEQGPQTVSVVEVKIVQPRSQDGDPVRSATFSLGEILDHVQDVRDAATLAAKAEQVKGSQKILDYLAAGDHCRWCPVKASCPKLHAKALEDAKSDFGEPLSLEPATELTTERLVYWLENAKLFRDWLSSIEELAKTRAEQGEEIPGFKLVESIANRRWDGSDDEIEKKLRKLGFKKADLYETKLVSPAQAEKAAPTKYKKAEAKEFVDALTVRPVTGLSLVPESDKRPRWIKSTPEEDFGKVG
;
A
#
# COMPACT_ATOMS: atom_id res chain seq x y z
N MET A 1 -19.51 13.95 14.23
CA MET A 1 -19.82 12.51 14.37
C MET A 1 -18.53 11.75 14.12
N MET A 2 -18.20 10.74 14.94
CA MET A 2 -16.93 10.01 14.79
C MET A 2 -16.94 9.21 13.48
N ARG A 3 -15.85 9.31 12.72
CA ARG A 3 -15.70 8.66 11.41
C ARG A 3 -14.75 7.46 11.51
N PHE A 4 -15.23 6.30 11.05
CA PHE A 4 -14.49 5.04 11.01
C PHE A 4 -14.29 4.64 9.56
N ARG A 5 -13.11 4.92 9.00
CA ARG A 5 -12.76 4.50 7.63
C ARG A 5 -12.18 3.09 7.65
N PRO A 6 -12.65 2.14 6.81
CA PRO A 6 -12.07 0.80 6.72
C PRO A 6 -10.57 0.79 6.41
N SER A 7 -10.08 1.72 5.58
CA SER A 7 -8.64 1.89 5.31
C SER A 7 -7.79 2.21 6.54
N SER A 8 -8.41 2.69 7.62
CA SER A 8 -7.77 2.95 8.92
C SER A 8 -8.15 1.92 9.99
N ALA A 9 -8.77 0.79 9.62
CA ALA A 9 -9.30 -0.21 10.57
C ALA A 9 -8.27 -0.76 11.54
N SER A 10 -7.07 -1.09 11.04
CA SER A 10 -5.97 -1.53 11.90
C SER A 10 -5.64 -0.52 13.00
N ARG A 11 -5.81 0.78 12.75
CA ARG A 11 -5.56 1.85 13.72
C ARG A 11 -6.66 2.00 14.74
N TRP A 12 -7.92 2.11 14.32
CA TRP A 12 -9.00 2.39 15.28
C TRP A 12 -9.45 1.14 16.05
N LEU A 13 -9.23 -0.08 15.53
CA LEU A 13 -9.39 -1.31 16.31
C LEU A 13 -8.33 -1.42 17.40
N ALA A 14 -7.06 -1.18 17.08
CA ALA A 14 -5.96 -1.30 18.04
C ALA A 14 -5.88 -0.11 19.02
N CYS A 15 -6.26 1.09 18.57
CA CYS A 15 -6.17 2.33 19.33
C CYS A 15 -7.44 3.17 19.14
N PRO A 16 -8.55 2.81 19.80
CA PRO A 16 -9.83 3.52 19.66
C PRO A 16 -9.74 5.01 19.98
N GLY A 17 -8.91 5.41 20.95
CA GLY A 17 -8.68 6.82 21.29
C GLY A 17 -7.99 7.63 20.19
N SER A 18 -7.42 6.99 19.16
CA SER A 18 -6.89 7.71 17.99
C SER A 18 -7.99 8.35 17.14
N VAL A 19 -9.21 7.80 17.12
CA VAL A 19 -10.35 8.32 16.35
C VAL A 19 -10.71 9.73 16.80
N PRO A 20 -11.08 9.98 18.08
CA PRO A 20 -11.41 11.32 18.54
C PRO A 20 -10.23 12.29 18.46
N LEU A 21 -8.99 11.82 18.64
CA LEU A 21 -7.81 12.69 18.53
C LEU A 21 -7.46 13.08 17.10
N SER A 22 -7.88 12.30 16.10
CA SER A 22 -7.66 12.61 14.69
C SER A 22 -8.74 13.54 14.12
N ASP A 23 -9.79 13.83 14.87
CA ASP A 23 -10.88 14.69 14.43
C ASP A 23 -10.38 16.12 14.13
N GLY A 24 -10.72 16.63 12.94
CA GLY A 24 -10.25 17.92 12.45
C GLY A 24 -8.81 17.96 11.92
N LEU A 25 -8.08 16.83 11.93
CA LEU A 25 -6.77 16.75 11.27
C LEU A 25 -6.95 16.35 9.81
N GLU A 26 -6.34 17.11 8.91
CA GLU A 26 -6.30 16.77 7.49
C GLU A 26 -5.30 15.63 7.24
N ASP A 27 -5.72 14.64 6.47
CA ASP A 27 -4.79 13.66 5.90
C ASP A 27 -3.90 14.41 4.91
N LYS A 28 -2.58 14.43 5.15
CA LYS A 28 -1.64 15.08 4.23
C LYS A 28 -1.64 14.35 2.89
N ALA A 29 -2.03 15.06 1.84
CA ALA A 29 -1.85 14.63 0.47
C ALA A 29 -0.35 14.44 0.18
N SER A 30 0.00 13.33 -0.47
CA SER A 30 1.34 13.08 -0.97
C SER A 30 1.25 12.65 -2.43
N SER A 31 2.30 12.89 -3.21
CA SER A 31 2.36 12.42 -4.59
C SER A 31 2.15 10.91 -4.70
N TYR A 32 2.61 10.13 -3.71
CA TYR A 32 2.40 8.68 -3.64
C TYR A 32 0.93 8.30 -3.40
N ALA A 33 0.23 9.05 -2.54
CA ALA A 33 -1.21 8.85 -2.32
C ALA A 33 -2.00 9.21 -3.59
N ALA A 34 -1.67 10.34 -4.23
CA ALA A 34 -2.27 10.76 -5.49
C ALA A 34 -2.01 9.74 -6.62
N GLU A 35 -0.81 9.16 -6.70
CA GLU A 35 -0.48 8.10 -7.66
C GLU A 35 -1.38 6.87 -7.48
N GLY A 36 -1.62 6.46 -6.23
CA GLY A 36 -2.57 5.40 -5.90
C GLY A 36 -3.99 5.74 -6.32
N THR A 37 -4.48 6.93 -5.98
CA THR A 37 -5.82 7.42 -6.37
C THR A 37 -6.01 7.39 -7.89
N VAL A 38 -5.00 7.81 -8.66
CA VAL A 38 -5.05 7.76 -10.13
C VAL A 38 -5.05 6.33 -10.66
N ALA A 39 -4.30 5.41 -10.03
CA ALA A 39 -4.32 4.00 -10.41
C ALA A 39 -5.70 3.34 -10.17
N HIS A 40 -6.37 3.64 -9.05
CA HIS A 40 -7.73 3.15 -8.79
C HIS A 40 -8.73 3.74 -9.79
N ALA A 41 -8.70 5.05 -10.03
CA ALA A 41 -9.57 5.69 -11.02
C ALA A 41 -9.36 5.12 -12.44
N LEU A 42 -8.11 4.81 -12.82
CA LEU A 42 -7.82 4.14 -14.08
C LEU A 42 -8.39 2.71 -14.11
N ALA A 43 -8.24 1.95 -13.03
CA ALA A 43 -8.79 0.60 -12.91
C ALA A 43 -10.33 0.60 -13.00
N GLU A 44 -11.00 1.53 -12.32
CA GLU A 44 -12.45 1.72 -12.40
C GLU A 44 -12.91 1.97 -13.83
N ASP A 45 -12.32 2.96 -14.51
CA ASP A 45 -12.68 3.32 -15.88
C ASP A 45 -12.49 2.13 -16.84
N CYS A 46 -11.34 1.46 -16.74
CA CYS A 46 -11.04 0.30 -17.59
C CYS A 46 -11.97 -0.89 -17.31
N GLN A 47 -12.41 -1.05 -16.06
CA GLN A 47 -13.35 -2.11 -15.69
C GLN A 47 -14.77 -1.79 -16.18
N ARG A 48 -15.26 -0.57 -15.97
CA ARG A 48 -16.62 -0.15 -16.38
C ARG A 48 -16.79 -0.06 -17.89
N LEU A 49 -15.75 0.38 -18.60
CA LEU A 49 -15.79 0.63 -20.05
C LEU A 49 -15.18 -0.50 -20.88
N GLU A 50 -14.70 -1.58 -20.23
CA GLU A 50 -14.02 -2.71 -20.87
C GLU A 50 -12.80 -2.30 -21.72
N LEU A 51 -12.06 -1.29 -21.27
CA LEU A 51 -10.89 -0.75 -21.97
C LEU A 51 -9.58 -1.36 -21.48
N ASP A 52 -8.51 -1.28 -22.28
CA ASP A 52 -7.18 -1.67 -21.82
C ASP A 52 -6.45 -0.45 -21.22
N PRO A 53 -5.84 -0.58 -20.03
CA PRO A 53 -5.12 0.52 -19.40
C PRO A 53 -3.94 1.04 -20.24
N SER A 54 -3.40 0.29 -21.21
CA SER A 54 -2.36 0.79 -22.12
C SER A 54 -2.85 1.93 -23.01
N ASP A 55 -4.16 2.01 -23.28
CA ASP A 55 -4.73 3.04 -24.13
C ASP A 55 -4.66 4.43 -23.48
N PHE A 56 -4.39 4.49 -22.17
CA PHE A 56 -4.29 5.71 -21.38
C PHE A 56 -2.84 6.15 -21.09
N VAL A 57 -1.83 5.38 -21.53
CA VAL A 57 -0.42 5.67 -21.28
C VAL A 57 -0.02 7.01 -21.91
N GLY A 58 0.73 7.83 -21.15
CA GLY A 58 1.11 9.20 -21.53
C GLY A 58 0.02 10.24 -21.26
N GLY A 59 -1.20 9.80 -20.91
CA GLY A 59 -2.25 10.66 -20.39
C GLY A 59 -1.91 11.15 -18.97
N LYS A 60 -2.61 12.20 -18.52
CA LYS A 60 -2.43 12.76 -17.17
C LYS A 60 -3.76 12.89 -16.46
N ARG A 61 -3.75 12.68 -15.14
CA ARG A 61 -4.90 12.85 -14.25
C ARG A 61 -4.48 13.60 -13.01
N THR A 62 -5.40 14.41 -12.47
CA THR A 62 -5.15 15.17 -11.25
C THR A 62 -5.81 14.50 -10.05
N ALA A 63 -5.06 14.25 -8.99
CA ALA A 63 -5.56 13.77 -7.70
C ALA A 63 -4.83 14.50 -6.56
N ASP A 64 -5.56 14.90 -5.53
CA ASP A 64 -5.03 15.58 -4.34
C ASP A 64 -4.11 16.78 -4.63
N GLY A 65 -4.38 17.51 -5.72
CA GLY A 65 -3.58 18.67 -6.17
C GLY A 65 -2.31 18.31 -6.96
N PHE A 66 -2.05 17.03 -7.21
CA PHE A 66 -0.93 16.54 -8.02
C PHE A 66 -1.40 16.11 -9.40
N GLU A 67 -0.69 16.52 -10.45
CA GLU A 67 -0.84 16.00 -11.80
C GLU A 67 0.03 14.75 -11.94
N ILE A 68 -0.60 13.58 -12.11
CA ILE A 68 0.05 12.28 -12.26
C ILE A 68 -0.06 11.84 -13.72
N GLU A 69 1.07 11.48 -14.31
CA GLU A 69 1.12 10.85 -15.62
C GLU A 69 0.85 9.35 -15.50
N ILE A 70 0.01 8.82 -16.39
CA ILE A 70 -0.25 7.39 -16.50
C ILE A 70 0.94 6.77 -17.24
N SER A 71 1.84 6.16 -16.48
CA SER A 71 3.02 5.48 -17.00
C SER A 71 2.70 4.07 -17.51
N GLU A 72 3.61 3.48 -18.29
CA GLU A 72 3.54 2.06 -18.65
C GLU A 72 3.50 1.16 -17.41
N GLU A 73 4.28 1.48 -16.37
CA GLU A 73 4.29 0.74 -15.09
C GLU A 73 2.92 0.76 -14.42
N MET A 74 2.26 1.93 -14.38
CA MET A 74 0.92 2.06 -13.81
C MET A 74 -0.10 1.24 -14.60
N ALA A 75 -0.07 1.34 -15.93
CA ALA A 75 -0.98 0.59 -16.78
C ALA A 75 -0.78 -0.94 -16.64
N GLU A 76 0.46 -1.41 -16.49
CA GLU A 76 0.75 -2.82 -16.23
C GLU A 76 0.28 -3.28 -14.85
N ALA A 77 0.51 -2.48 -13.81
CA ALA A 77 0.01 -2.76 -12.47
C ALA A 77 -1.52 -2.85 -12.44
N VAL A 78 -2.21 -1.90 -13.07
CA VAL A 78 -3.68 -1.92 -13.19
C VAL A 78 -4.14 -3.14 -13.99
N ARG A 79 -3.43 -3.55 -15.05
CA ARG A 79 -3.78 -4.76 -15.82
C ARG A 79 -3.77 -6.03 -14.96
N VAL A 80 -2.79 -6.19 -14.06
CA VAL A 80 -2.75 -7.34 -13.14
C VAL A 80 -4.02 -7.43 -12.28
N TYR A 81 -4.53 -6.29 -11.81
CA TYR A 81 -5.80 -6.25 -11.09
C TYR A 81 -7.00 -6.55 -11.99
N LEU A 82 -7.07 -5.94 -13.18
CA LEU A 82 -8.13 -6.15 -14.16
C LEU A 82 -8.25 -7.62 -14.57
N ASP A 83 -7.14 -8.31 -14.80
CA ASP A 83 -7.14 -9.73 -15.18
C ASP A 83 -7.88 -10.59 -14.14
N ILE A 84 -7.69 -10.31 -12.85
CA ILE A 84 -8.32 -11.02 -11.74
C ILE A 84 -9.81 -10.71 -11.66
N VAL A 85 -10.18 -9.42 -11.66
CA VAL A 85 -11.59 -9.03 -11.52
C VAL A 85 -12.42 -9.40 -12.75
N ARG A 86 -11.83 -9.38 -13.95
CA ARG A 86 -12.49 -9.84 -15.19
C ARG A 86 -12.65 -11.34 -15.23
N GLU A 87 -11.67 -12.11 -14.75
CA GLU A 87 -11.82 -13.56 -14.58
C GLU A 87 -13.02 -13.87 -13.68
N ILE A 88 -13.10 -13.23 -12.51
CA ILE A 88 -14.23 -13.41 -11.57
C ILE A 88 -15.55 -12.98 -12.24
N SER A 89 -15.57 -11.82 -12.89
CA SER A 89 -16.77 -11.28 -13.56
C SER A 89 -17.28 -12.17 -14.70
N SER A 90 -16.42 -12.99 -15.30
CA SER A 90 -16.80 -13.91 -16.38
C SER A 90 -17.47 -15.21 -15.90
N ARG A 91 -17.50 -15.45 -14.59
CA ARG A 91 -18.04 -16.70 -14.02
C ARG A 91 -19.57 -16.73 -14.15
N PRO A 92 -20.18 -17.88 -14.49
CA PRO A 92 -21.63 -17.96 -14.63
C PRO A 92 -22.37 -17.64 -13.32
N GLY A 93 -23.35 -16.75 -13.39
CA GLY A 93 -24.23 -16.43 -12.26
C GLY A 93 -23.64 -15.50 -11.21
N VAL A 94 -22.46 -14.91 -11.45
CA VAL A 94 -21.85 -13.93 -10.55
C VAL A 94 -22.56 -12.58 -10.63
N GLU A 95 -22.88 -12.00 -9.47
CA GLU A 95 -23.32 -10.60 -9.36
C GLU A 95 -22.09 -9.74 -9.00
N VAL A 96 -21.79 -8.72 -9.80
CA VAL A 96 -20.57 -7.91 -9.67
C VAL A 96 -20.91 -6.47 -9.33
N PHE A 97 -20.16 -5.91 -8.39
CA PHE A 97 -20.25 -4.53 -7.94
C PHE A 97 -18.86 -3.89 -7.96
N ILE A 98 -18.74 -2.73 -8.60
CA ILE A 98 -17.46 -2.02 -8.84
C ILE A 98 -17.55 -0.64 -8.18
N GLU A 99 -16.50 -0.27 -7.43
CA GLU A 99 -16.38 1.01 -6.74
C GLU A 99 -17.64 1.37 -5.95
N THR A 100 -18.04 0.42 -5.09
CA THR A 100 -19.29 0.50 -4.35
C THR A 100 -19.09 1.28 -3.06
N THR A 101 -19.63 2.50 -3.03
CA THR A 101 -19.72 3.26 -1.78
C THR A 101 -20.77 2.63 -0.88
N THR A 102 -20.39 2.28 0.33
CA THR A 102 -21.27 1.61 1.29
C THR A 102 -22.03 2.63 2.13
N ASP A 103 -23.28 2.32 2.48
CA ASP A 103 -23.97 3.01 3.56
C ASP A 103 -23.45 2.55 4.93
N VAL A 104 -23.88 3.23 6.01
CA VAL A 104 -23.60 2.77 7.37
C VAL A 104 -24.36 1.47 7.63
N PRO A 105 -23.67 0.37 7.97
CA PRO A 105 -24.33 -0.92 8.15
C PRO A 105 -25.22 -0.94 9.40
N ASP A 106 -26.26 -1.77 9.38
CA ASP A 106 -27.28 -1.85 10.43
C ASP A 106 -26.66 -2.17 11.80
N PHE A 107 -25.64 -3.03 11.84
CA PHE A 107 -24.94 -3.37 13.07
C PHE A 107 -24.17 -2.20 13.72
N PHE A 108 -23.98 -1.10 12.99
CA PHE A 108 -23.18 0.06 13.41
C PHE A 108 -23.99 1.34 13.62
N VAL A 109 -25.30 1.32 13.29
CA VAL A 109 -26.20 2.47 13.49
C VAL A 109 -26.13 2.97 14.94
N GLY A 110 -25.88 4.27 15.09
CA GLY A 110 -25.78 4.94 16.39
C GLY A 110 -24.41 4.89 17.08
N LEU A 111 -23.42 4.20 16.51
CA LEU A 111 -22.05 4.15 17.04
C LEU A 111 -21.10 5.17 16.37
N GLY A 112 -21.47 5.65 15.20
CA GLY A 112 -20.71 6.62 14.41
C GLY A 112 -20.96 6.43 12.92
N ASP A 113 -20.06 6.96 12.10
CA ASP A 113 -20.11 6.81 10.65
C ASP A 113 -19.08 5.78 10.21
N LEU A 114 -19.54 4.57 9.84
CA LEU A 114 -18.72 3.53 9.22
C LEU A 114 -19.14 3.38 7.76
N TYR A 115 -18.34 3.92 6.86
CA TYR A 115 -18.52 3.75 5.42
C TYR A 115 -17.18 3.83 4.69
N GLY A 116 -17.16 3.31 3.47
CA GLY A 116 -16.02 3.39 2.57
C GLY A 116 -16.40 2.96 1.17
N THR A 117 -15.40 2.78 0.32
CA THR A 117 -15.59 2.29 -1.05
C THR A 117 -14.91 0.95 -1.18
N ILE A 118 -15.67 -0.05 -1.65
CA ILE A 118 -15.15 -1.36 -2.01
C ILE A 118 -14.79 -1.32 -3.49
N ASP A 119 -13.52 -1.52 -3.83
CA ASP A 119 -13.05 -1.47 -5.22
C ASP A 119 -13.78 -2.50 -6.10
N PHE A 120 -13.86 -3.75 -5.64
CA PHE A 120 -14.58 -4.83 -6.31
C PHE A 120 -15.19 -5.83 -5.33
N MET A 121 -16.45 -6.18 -5.59
CA MET A 121 -17.20 -7.20 -4.88
C MET A 121 -17.91 -8.11 -5.89
N ALA A 122 -17.83 -9.41 -5.64
CA ALA A 122 -18.56 -10.43 -6.37
C ALA A 122 -19.36 -11.31 -5.41
N ILE A 123 -20.62 -11.56 -5.76
CA ILE A 123 -21.49 -12.51 -5.06
C ILE A 123 -21.70 -13.69 -6.02
N GLU A 124 -21.16 -14.83 -5.65
CA GLU A 124 -21.20 -16.06 -6.43
C GLU A 124 -22.18 -17.06 -5.78
N PRO A 125 -22.99 -17.81 -6.55
CA PRO A 125 -23.72 -18.94 -6.01
C PRO A 125 -22.72 -20.00 -5.51
N ASP A 126 -22.97 -20.55 -4.33
CA ASP A 126 -22.13 -21.63 -3.80
C ASP A 126 -22.43 -22.93 -4.58
N PRO A 127 -21.43 -23.53 -5.28
CA PRO A 127 -21.65 -24.74 -6.05
C PRO A 127 -22.03 -25.95 -5.17
N GLU A 128 -21.70 -25.94 -3.89
CA GLU A 128 -22.02 -26.99 -2.92
C GLU A 128 -23.35 -26.75 -2.19
N SER A 129 -23.91 -25.53 -2.28
CA SER A 129 -25.15 -25.16 -1.59
C SER A 129 -25.97 -24.13 -2.39
N PRO A 130 -27.08 -24.55 -3.04
CA PRO A 130 -27.89 -23.69 -3.92
C PRO A 130 -28.49 -22.45 -3.24
N THR A 131 -28.55 -22.45 -1.91
CA THR A 131 -29.05 -21.34 -1.09
C THR A 131 -27.95 -20.51 -0.47
N ALA A 132 -26.69 -20.98 -0.52
CA ALA A 132 -25.56 -20.23 -0.01
C ALA A 132 -24.86 -19.45 -1.11
N LYS A 133 -24.16 -18.41 -0.67
CA LYS A 133 -23.42 -17.47 -1.50
C LYS A 133 -21.98 -17.43 -1.03
N LYS A 134 -21.05 -17.38 -1.98
CA LYS A 134 -19.67 -16.99 -1.76
C LYS A 134 -19.55 -15.50 -2.04
N LEU A 135 -19.01 -14.76 -1.07
CA LEU A 135 -18.67 -13.34 -1.24
C LEU A 135 -17.17 -13.23 -1.54
N THR A 136 -16.80 -12.56 -2.62
CA THR A 136 -15.41 -12.31 -2.98
C THR A 136 -15.15 -10.80 -3.03
N LEU A 137 -14.20 -10.31 -2.22
CA LEU A 137 -13.74 -8.92 -2.24
C LEU A 137 -12.33 -8.82 -2.82
N VAL A 138 -12.08 -7.87 -3.70
CA VAL A 138 -10.75 -7.64 -4.28
C VAL A 138 -10.39 -6.17 -4.12
N ASP A 139 -9.28 -5.90 -3.43
CA ASP A 139 -8.78 -4.55 -3.14
C ASP A 139 -7.44 -4.34 -3.83
N LEU A 140 -7.33 -3.25 -4.59
CA LEU A 140 -6.11 -2.82 -5.25
C LEU A 140 -5.24 -2.07 -4.24
N LYS A 141 -3.98 -2.50 -4.13
CA LYS A 141 -2.95 -1.80 -3.38
C LYS A 141 -1.85 -1.37 -4.34
N TYR A 142 -1.93 -0.13 -4.82
CA TYR A 142 -0.92 0.38 -5.74
C TYR A 142 0.40 0.79 -5.05
N GLY A 143 0.36 1.13 -3.77
CA GLY A 143 1.55 1.58 -3.03
C GLY A 143 2.70 0.57 -2.97
N GLN A 144 3.93 1.10 -3.01
CA GLN A 144 5.18 0.33 -2.91
C GLN A 144 5.82 0.44 -1.51
N GLY A 145 6.64 -0.55 -1.13
CA GLY A 145 7.51 -0.50 0.06
C GLY A 145 6.90 -1.01 1.38
N VAL A 146 5.60 -1.33 1.42
CA VAL A 146 4.98 -2.06 2.54
C VAL A 146 4.13 -3.18 2.00
N LYS A 147 4.50 -4.42 2.31
CA LYS A 147 3.69 -5.59 1.97
C LYS A 147 2.35 -5.53 2.68
N VAL A 148 1.26 -5.76 1.94
CA VAL A 148 -0.10 -5.87 2.50
C VAL A 148 -0.56 -7.32 2.38
N GLU A 149 -0.84 -7.94 3.53
CA GLU A 149 -1.36 -9.30 3.61
C GLU A 149 -2.89 -9.32 3.48
N ALA A 150 -3.45 -10.43 3.00
CA ALA A 150 -4.89 -10.68 3.00
C ALA A 150 -5.36 -11.33 4.32
N GLU A 151 -4.54 -12.23 4.87
CA GLU A 151 -4.80 -12.92 6.14
C GLU A 151 -4.88 -11.91 7.29
N GLY A 152 -5.98 -11.95 8.06
CA GLY A 152 -6.21 -11.04 9.19
C GLY A 152 -6.31 -9.55 8.82
N ASN A 153 -6.46 -9.20 7.53
CA ASN A 153 -6.47 -7.81 7.08
C ASN A 153 -7.72 -7.08 7.58
N LYS A 154 -7.54 -6.17 8.54
CA LYS A 154 -8.65 -5.46 9.18
C LYS A 154 -9.46 -4.57 8.24
N GLN A 155 -8.85 -4.01 7.18
CA GLN A 155 -9.59 -3.24 6.17
C GLN A 155 -10.56 -4.14 5.41
N LEU A 156 -10.06 -5.26 4.87
CA LEU A 156 -10.87 -6.21 4.10
C LEU A 156 -11.91 -6.93 4.96
N LEU A 157 -11.59 -7.28 6.21
CA LEU A 157 -12.56 -7.84 7.15
C LEU A 157 -13.69 -6.85 7.48
N THR A 158 -13.37 -5.56 7.63
CA THR A 158 -14.41 -4.54 7.82
C THR A 158 -15.28 -4.37 6.57
N TYR A 159 -14.69 -4.39 5.37
CA TYR A 159 -15.48 -4.40 4.13
C TYR A 159 -16.32 -5.66 3.98
N ALA A 160 -15.79 -6.83 4.35
CA ALA A 160 -16.53 -8.08 4.37
C ALA A 160 -17.74 -8.01 5.30
N ALA A 161 -17.57 -7.44 6.51
CA ALA A 161 -18.65 -7.23 7.45
C ALA A 161 -19.74 -6.31 6.88
N ILE A 162 -19.36 -5.19 6.27
CA ILE A 162 -20.30 -4.26 5.63
C ILE A 162 -21.02 -4.95 4.47
N ALA A 163 -20.27 -5.58 3.55
CA ALA A 163 -20.84 -6.27 2.40
C ALA A 163 -21.81 -7.39 2.78
N THR A 164 -21.50 -8.15 3.82
CA THR A 164 -22.35 -9.24 4.34
C THR A 164 -23.67 -8.71 4.89
N ASP A 165 -23.66 -7.52 5.51
CA ASP A 165 -24.85 -6.82 6.00
C ASP A 165 -25.76 -6.30 4.86
N THR A 166 -25.18 -5.96 3.70
CA THR A 166 -25.91 -5.43 2.55
C THR A 166 -26.62 -6.48 1.67
N ILE A 167 -26.41 -7.78 1.92
CA ILE A 167 -27.04 -8.84 1.13
C ILE A 167 -28.53 -8.91 1.44
N GLU A 168 -29.39 -8.67 0.44
CA GLU A 168 -30.86 -8.61 0.61
C GLU A 168 -31.45 -9.86 1.26
N GLN A 169 -30.93 -11.05 0.96
CA GLN A 169 -31.41 -12.30 1.53
C GLN A 169 -30.94 -12.52 2.99
N GLY A 170 -30.08 -11.63 3.49
CA GLY A 170 -29.50 -11.64 4.82
C GLY A 170 -28.14 -12.33 4.90
N PRO A 171 -27.33 -11.98 5.91
CA PRO A 171 -25.95 -12.42 6.07
C PRO A 171 -25.81 -13.94 6.24
N GLN A 172 -26.85 -14.61 6.77
CA GLN A 172 -26.90 -16.07 6.96
C GLN A 172 -26.85 -16.87 5.65
N THR A 173 -27.02 -16.20 4.50
CA THR A 173 -26.86 -16.83 3.18
C THR A 173 -25.40 -16.89 2.73
N VAL A 174 -24.47 -16.20 3.41
CA VAL A 174 -23.05 -16.24 3.10
C VAL A 174 -22.42 -17.47 3.76
N SER A 175 -21.91 -18.42 2.98
CA SER A 175 -21.17 -19.58 3.50
C SER A 175 -19.70 -19.23 3.73
N VAL A 176 -19.13 -18.45 2.82
CA VAL A 176 -17.70 -18.17 2.76
C VAL A 176 -17.43 -16.78 2.20
N VAL A 177 -16.46 -16.10 2.81
CA VAL A 177 -15.94 -14.81 2.33
C VAL A 177 -14.49 -15.00 1.91
N GLU A 178 -14.21 -14.82 0.63
CA GLU A 178 -12.85 -14.73 0.10
C GLU A 178 -12.46 -13.25 -0.03
N VAL A 179 -11.29 -12.88 0.48
CA VAL A 179 -10.74 -11.55 0.27
C VAL A 179 -9.41 -11.64 -0.45
N LYS A 180 -9.14 -10.71 -1.36
CA LYS A 180 -7.92 -10.65 -2.17
C LYS A 180 -7.31 -9.26 -2.10
N ILE A 181 -6.01 -9.22 -1.87
CA ILE A 181 -5.17 -8.04 -2.07
C ILE A 181 -4.42 -8.22 -3.37
N VAL A 182 -4.55 -7.25 -4.27
CA VAL A 182 -3.73 -7.16 -5.48
C VAL A 182 -2.74 -6.02 -5.30
N GLN A 183 -1.47 -6.36 -5.08
CA GLN A 183 -0.37 -5.42 -4.90
C GLN A 183 0.73 -5.66 -5.94
N PRO A 184 0.57 -5.19 -7.19
CA PRO A 184 1.48 -5.54 -8.30
C PRO A 184 2.92 -5.05 -8.09
N ARG A 185 3.09 -3.95 -7.36
CA ARG A 185 4.40 -3.30 -7.11
C ARG A 185 5.08 -3.81 -5.83
N SER A 186 4.61 -4.92 -5.26
CA SER A 186 5.22 -5.51 -4.06
C SER A 186 6.57 -6.14 -4.40
N GLN A 187 7.64 -5.74 -3.70
CA GLN A 187 8.97 -6.37 -3.85
C GLN A 187 9.10 -7.67 -3.06
N ASP A 188 8.22 -7.87 -2.07
CA ASP A 188 8.28 -8.97 -1.10
C ASP A 188 7.07 -9.92 -1.28
N GLY A 189 7.28 -11.00 -2.03
CA GLY A 189 6.30 -12.09 -2.22
C GLY A 189 5.33 -11.90 -3.39
N ASP A 190 4.29 -12.75 -3.45
CA ASP A 190 3.37 -12.80 -4.58
C ASP A 190 2.55 -11.50 -4.72
N PRO A 191 2.31 -11.01 -5.95
CA PRO A 191 1.56 -9.77 -6.20
C PRO A 191 0.07 -9.91 -5.86
N VAL A 192 -0.43 -11.13 -5.68
CA VAL A 192 -1.82 -11.43 -5.33
C VAL A 192 -1.79 -12.29 -4.09
N ARG A 193 -2.56 -11.90 -3.07
CA ARG A 193 -2.68 -12.63 -1.80
C ARG A 193 -4.14 -12.78 -1.47
N SER A 194 -4.53 -13.96 -1.01
CA SER A 194 -5.91 -14.26 -0.69
C SER A 194 -6.03 -14.91 0.67
N ALA A 195 -7.13 -14.62 1.36
CA ALA A 195 -7.54 -15.28 2.58
C ALA A 195 -9.03 -15.62 2.49
N THR A 196 -9.45 -16.65 3.22
CA THR A 196 -10.84 -17.11 3.23
C THR A 196 -11.32 -17.18 4.66
N PHE A 197 -12.50 -16.64 4.91
CA PHE A 197 -13.11 -16.56 6.23
C PHE A 197 -14.51 -17.15 6.19
N SER A 198 -14.90 -17.81 7.27
CA SER A 198 -16.26 -18.23 7.53
C SER A 198 -17.14 -17.04 7.95
N LEU A 199 -18.46 -17.19 7.82
CA LEU A 199 -19.40 -16.21 8.36
C LEU A 199 -19.19 -15.96 9.86
N GLY A 200 -18.85 -17.00 10.63
CA GLY A 200 -18.56 -16.87 12.07
C GLY A 200 -17.42 -15.89 12.35
N GLU A 201 -16.31 -16.00 11.61
CA GLU A 201 -15.17 -15.09 11.74
C GLU A 201 -15.52 -13.65 11.35
N ILE A 202 -16.40 -13.47 10.36
CA ILE A 202 -16.90 -12.13 10.00
C ILE A 202 -17.77 -11.54 11.11
N LEU A 203 -18.63 -12.36 11.74
CA LEU A 203 -19.47 -11.92 12.87
C LEU A 203 -18.64 -11.61 14.12
N ASP A 204 -17.57 -12.37 14.38
CA ASP A 204 -16.61 -12.05 15.44
C ASP A 204 -15.96 -10.68 15.18
N HIS A 205 -15.54 -10.42 13.93
CA HIS A 205 -15.01 -9.10 13.56
C HIS A 205 -16.05 -7.98 13.65
N VAL A 206 -17.34 -8.23 13.37
CA VAL A 206 -18.42 -7.26 13.63
C VAL A 206 -18.45 -6.85 15.10
N GLN A 207 -18.27 -7.80 16.01
CA GLN A 207 -18.21 -7.51 17.44
C GLN A 207 -16.99 -6.66 17.80
N ASP A 208 -15.80 -7.01 17.29
CA ASP A 208 -14.58 -6.20 17.46
C ASP A 208 -14.77 -4.74 17.02
N VAL A 209 -15.43 -4.55 15.87
CA VAL A 209 -15.71 -3.23 15.30
C VAL A 209 -16.65 -2.41 16.21
N ARG A 210 -17.70 -3.03 16.73
CA ARG A 210 -18.65 -2.38 17.66
C ARG A 210 -18.00 -2.03 18.99
N ASP A 211 -17.14 -2.91 19.51
CA ASP A 211 -16.43 -2.68 20.76
C ASP A 211 -15.42 -1.53 20.61
N ALA A 212 -14.66 -1.50 19.52
CA ALA A 212 -13.76 -0.40 19.21
C ALA A 212 -14.49 0.94 19.08
N ALA A 213 -15.65 0.97 18.41
CA ALA A 213 -16.46 2.18 18.30
C ALA A 213 -17.00 2.65 19.66
N THR A 214 -17.44 1.70 20.50
CA THR A 214 -17.87 1.99 21.87
C THR A 214 -16.73 2.57 22.71
N LEU A 215 -15.52 2.03 22.58
CA LEU A 215 -14.32 2.56 23.25
C LEU A 215 -13.93 3.94 22.73
N ALA A 216 -14.03 4.18 21.41
CA ALA A 216 -13.79 5.49 20.83
C ALA A 216 -14.79 6.54 21.35
N ALA A 217 -16.07 6.17 21.51
CA ALA A 217 -17.08 7.05 22.11
C ALA A 217 -16.75 7.42 23.56
N LYS A 218 -16.27 6.46 24.36
CA LYS A 218 -15.79 6.73 25.73
C LYS A 218 -14.54 7.59 25.73
N ALA A 219 -13.62 7.37 24.78
CA ALA A 219 -12.40 8.16 24.63
C ALA A 219 -12.72 9.63 24.30
N GLU A 220 -13.71 9.89 23.44
CA GLU A 220 -14.17 11.24 23.13
C GLU A 220 -14.65 11.99 24.39
N GLN A 221 -15.38 11.34 25.29
CA GLN A 221 -15.87 11.95 26.53
C GLN A 221 -14.76 12.41 27.49
N VAL A 222 -13.57 11.82 27.38
CA VAL A 222 -12.41 12.14 28.22
C VAL A 222 -11.28 12.82 27.44
N LYS A 223 -11.54 13.23 26.18
CA LYS A 223 -10.61 13.96 25.32
C LYS A 223 -10.11 15.22 26.03
N GLY A 224 -8.79 15.41 26.05
CA GLY A 224 -8.13 16.52 26.75
C GLY A 224 -7.85 16.29 28.24
N SER A 225 -8.25 15.16 28.82
CA SER A 225 -7.86 14.76 30.18
C SER A 225 -6.81 13.66 30.17
N GLN A 226 -6.13 13.44 31.30
CA GLN A 226 -5.16 12.34 31.45
C GLN A 226 -5.78 10.94 31.20
N LYS A 227 -7.10 10.80 31.40
CA LYS A 227 -7.81 9.53 31.17
C LYS A 227 -7.86 9.11 29.70
N ILE A 228 -7.55 10.01 28.75
CA ILE A 228 -7.44 9.63 27.33
C ILE A 228 -6.39 8.55 27.11
N LEU A 229 -5.35 8.50 27.94
CA LEU A 229 -4.25 7.54 27.82
C LEU A 229 -4.69 6.08 27.96
N ASP A 230 -5.81 5.82 28.63
CA ASP A 230 -6.37 4.47 28.81
C ASP A 230 -6.96 3.91 27.50
N TYR A 231 -7.22 4.79 26.52
CA TYR A 231 -7.77 4.44 25.22
C TYR A 231 -6.73 4.53 24.09
N LEU A 232 -5.48 4.83 24.43
CA LEU A 232 -4.37 4.91 23.48
C LEU A 232 -3.47 3.68 23.57
N ALA A 233 -3.15 3.13 22.41
CA ALA A 233 -2.17 2.07 22.23
C ALA A 233 -1.12 2.50 21.20
N ALA A 234 0.14 2.16 21.48
CA ALA A 234 1.26 2.35 20.56
C ALA A 234 1.64 1.01 19.92
N GLY A 235 1.84 1.00 18.60
CA GLY A 235 2.12 -0.20 17.81
C GLY A 235 2.30 0.13 16.33
N ASP A 236 2.28 -0.88 15.46
CA ASP A 236 2.53 -0.72 14.02
C ASP A 236 1.57 0.27 13.34
N HIS A 237 0.32 0.35 13.83
CA HIS A 237 -0.69 1.30 13.35
C HIS A 237 -0.29 2.77 13.54
N CYS A 238 0.69 3.07 14.40
CA CYS A 238 1.17 4.44 14.62
C CYS A 238 1.84 5.04 13.37
N ARG A 239 2.35 4.22 12.43
CA ARG A 239 3.02 4.68 11.20
C ARG A 239 2.16 5.65 10.40
N TRP A 240 0.88 5.32 10.25
CA TRP A 240 -0.12 6.04 9.47
C TRP A 240 -1.09 6.84 10.34
N CYS A 241 -0.70 7.12 11.59
CA CYS A 241 -1.54 7.83 12.55
C CYS A 241 -1.34 9.35 12.42
N PRO A 242 -2.39 10.15 12.14
CA PRO A 242 -2.30 11.61 12.02
C PRO A 242 -1.78 12.26 13.29
N VAL A 243 -2.08 11.68 14.46
CA VAL A 243 -1.68 12.21 15.77
C VAL A 243 -0.29 11.77 16.21
N LYS A 244 0.47 11.03 15.38
CA LYS A 244 1.74 10.40 15.79
C LYS A 244 2.75 11.37 16.41
N ALA A 245 2.86 12.58 15.87
CA ALA A 245 3.86 13.56 16.29
C ALA A 245 3.61 14.10 17.71
N SER A 246 2.35 14.14 18.15
CA SER A 246 1.94 14.65 19.47
C SER A 246 1.41 13.55 20.39
N CYS A 247 1.46 12.28 19.99
CA CYS A 247 0.85 11.18 20.72
C CYS A 247 1.64 10.85 21.99
N PRO A 248 1.07 11.06 23.20
CA PRO A 248 1.78 10.81 24.45
C PRO A 248 2.10 9.33 24.68
N LYS A 249 1.24 8.42 24.20
CA LYS A 249 1.46 6.97 24.34
C LYS A 249 2.58 6.47 23.44
N LEU A 250 2.67 6.98 22.20
CA LEU A 250 3.77 6.66 21.30
C LEU A 250 5.10 7.20 21.84
N HIS A 251 5.10 8.43 22.35
CA HIS A 251 6.27 9.02 22.99
C HIS A 251 6.71 8.22 24.22
N ALA A 252 5.78 7.80 25.09
CA ALA A 252 6.08 6.97 26.24
C ALA A 252 6.67 5.62 25.84
N LYS A 253 6.07 4.95 24.83
CA LYS A 253 6.61 3.68 24.30
C LYS A 253 8.00 3.86 23.70
N ALA A 254 8.23 4.91 22.92
CA ALA A 254 9.56 5.20 22.37
C ALA A 254 10.60 5.44 23.47
N LEU A 255 10.22 6.11 24.58
CA LEU A 255 11.08 6.29 25.75
C LEU A 255 11.29 5.00 26.56
N GLU A 256 10.29 4.12 26.61
CA GLU A 256 10.38 2.83 27.30
C GLU A 256 11.26 1.85 26.51
N ASP A 257 11.03 1.73 25.21
CA ASP A 257 11.89 0.94 24.30
C ASP A 257 13.34 1.48 24.30
N ALA A 258 13.51 2.79 24.51
CA ALA A 258 14.81 3.43 24.72
C ALA A 258 15.45 3.11 26.09
N LYS A 259 14.67 2.78 27.13
CA LYS A 259 15.12 2.51 28.51
C LYS A 259 15.20 1.03 28.87
N SER A 260 14.41 0.19 28.21
CA SER A 260 14.32 -1.25 28.51
C SER A 260 15.53 -2.02 28.00
N ASP A 261 16.18 -1.52 26.93
CA ASP A 261 17.36 -2.18 26.36
C ASP A 261 18.68 -1.68 26.94
N PHE A 262 18.66 -0.60 27.72
CA PHE A 262 19.82 -0.09 28.44
C PHE A 262 19.36 0.50 29.78
N GLY A 263 19.85 -0.05 30.88
CA GLY A 263 19.77 0.60 32.20
C GLY A 263 20.47 1.97 32.28
N GLU A 264 20.89 2.54 31.14
CA GLU A 264 21.50 3.86 30.97
C GLU A 264 20.92 4.57 29.74
N PRO A 265 20.89 5.92 29.72
CA PRO A 265 20.38 6.69 28.59
C PRO A 265 21.10 6.34 27.27
N LEU A 266 20.35 6.36 26.17
CA LEU A 266 20.86 6.16 24.80
C LEU A 266 22.11 7.00 24.53
N SER A 267 23.26 6.33 24.55
CA SER A 267 24.52 6.88 24.08
C SER A 267 24.70 6.53 22.60
N LEU A 268 24.94 7.56 21.78
CA LEU A 268 25.37 7.40 20.40
C LEU A 268 26.84 6.99 20.40
N GLU A 269 27.10 5.69 20.42
CA GLU A 269 28.43 5.14 20.22
C GLU A 269 28.81 5.19 18.73
N PRO A 270 30.10 5.30 18.38
CA PRO A 270 30.56 5.12 17.01
C PRO A 270 30.04 3.80 16.44
N ALA A 271 29.47 3.82 15.23
CA ALA A 271 28.89 2.61 14.62
C ALA A 271 29.89 1.44 14.51
N THR A 272 31.19 1.74 14.44
CA THR A 272 32.30 0.78 14.42
C THR A 272 32.56 0.09 15.76
N GLU A 273 32.01 0.60 16.86
CA GLU A 273 32.21 0.11 18.23
C GLU A 273 30.97 -0.62 18.78
N LEU A 274 29.88 -0.69 18.00
CA LEU A 274 28.66 -1.38 18.40
C LEU A 274 28.91 -2.89 18.55
N THR A 275 28.48 -3.47 19.67
CA THR A 275 28.40 -4.94 19.81
C THR A 275 27.32 -5.49 18.86
N THR A 276 27.37 -6.80 18.56
CA THR A 276 26.37 -7.45 17.70
C THR A 276 24.95 -7.25 18.23
N GLU A 277 24.76 -7.35 19.54
CA GLU A 277 23.46 -7.17 20.19
C GLU A 277 22.94 -5.75 19.98
N ARG A 278 23.82 -4.74 20.12
CA ARG A 278 23.49 -3.34 19.82
C ARG A 278 23.16 -3.13 18.35
N LEU A 279 23.88 -3.81 17.46
CA LEU A 279 23.67 -3.71 16.02
C LEU A 279 22.29 -4.27 15.62
N VAL A 280 21.87 -5.40 16.20
CA VAL A 280 20.53 -5.96 15.99
C VAL A 280 19.45 -4.99 16.48
N TYR A 281 19.58 -4.48 17.71
CA TYR A 281 18.64 -3.49 18.25
C TYR A 281 18.46 -2.29 17.33
N TRP A 282 19.57 -1.71 16.86
CA TRP A 282 19.52 -0.57 15.96
C TRP A 282 18.90 -0.93 14.61
N LEU A 283 19.15 -2.13 14.06
CA LEU A 283 18.54 -2.56 12.80
C LEU A 283 17.02 -2.76 12.91
N GLU A 284 16.54 -3.33 14.01
CA GLU A 284 15.11 -3.53 14.28
C GLU A 284 14.38 -2.19 14.47
N ASN A 285 15.03 -1.24 15.14
CA ASN A 285 14.45 0.07 15.45
C ASN A 285 14.79 1.18 14.44
N ALA A 286 15.72 0.94 13.51
CA ALA A 286 16.19 1.93 12.54
C ALA A 286 15.06 2.57 11.75
N LYS A 287 14.01 1.79 11.46
CA LYS A 287 12.85 2.32 10.75
C LYS A 287 12.06 3.29 11.62
N LEU A 288 11.81 2.94 12.89
CA LEU A 288 11.09 3.81 13.83
C LEU A 288 11.82 5.15 14.00
N PHE A 289 13.13 5.13 14.21
CA PHE A 289 13.93 6.34 14.36
C PHE A 289 13.95 7.19 13.08
N ARG A 290 14.09 6.59 11.90
CA ARG A 290 14.00 7.31 10.62
C ARG A 290 12.62 7.93 10.42
N ASP A 291 11.55 7.19 10.70
CA ASP A 291 10.17 7.68 10.60
C ASP A 291 9.94 8.85 11.57
N TRP A 292 10.51 8.79 12.78
CA TRP A 292 10.43 9.87 13.77
C TRP A 292 11.22 11.11 13.34
N LEU A 293 12.49 10.98 12.92
CA LEU A 293 13.29 12.10 12.41
C LEU A 293 12.61 12.77 11.21
N SER A 294 12.09 11.96 10.27
CA SER A 294 11.32 12.48 9.13
C SER A 294 10.09 13.27 9.58
N SER A 295 9.43 12.86 10.68
CA SER A 295 8.29 13.59 11.23
C SER A 295 8.68 14.93 11.86
N ILE A 296 9.89 15.04 12.43
CA ILE A 296 10.43 16.30 12.96
C ILE A 296 10.74 17.25 11.81
N GLU A 297 11.41 16.76 10.76
CA GLU A 297 11.70 17.54 9.55
C GLU A 297 10.42 18.08 8.91
N GLU A 298 9.40 17.22 8.77
CA GLU A 298 8.11 17.59 8.20
C GLU A 298 7.36 18.61 9.06
N LEU A 299 7.43 18.49 10.39
CA LEU A 299 6.87 19.48 11.32
C LEU A 299 7.59 20.83 11.19
N ALA A 300 8.92 20.83 11.18
CA ALA A 300 9.73 22.05 11.02
C ALA A 300 9.43 22.75 9.69
N LYS A 301 9.32 21.97 8.60
CA LYS A 301 8.90 22.47 7.29
C LYS A 301 7.51 23.10 7.34
N THR A 302 6.52 22.40 7.91
CA THR A 302 5.13 22.89 8.02
C THR A 302 5.06 24.22 8.77
N ARG A 303 5.79 24.35 9.89
CA ARG A 303 5.86 25.59 10.67
C ARG A 303 6.51 26.72 9.87
N ALA A 304 7.61 26.43 9.18
CA ALA A 304 8.26 27.40 8.32
C ALA A 304 7.35 27.87 7.16
N GLU A 305 6.53 26.98 6.59
CA GLU A 305 5.54 27.31 5.54
C GLU A 305 4.43 28.23 6.08
N GLN A 306 4.12 28.13 7.38
CA GLN A 306 3.18 28.99 8.08
C GLN A 306 3.79 30.33 8.55
N GLY A 307 5.06 30.59 8.21
CA GLY A 307 5.77 31.83 8.53
C GLY A 307 6.48 31.84 9.89
N GLU A 308 6.57 30.71 10.59
CA GLU A 308 7.39 30.59 11.81
C GLU A 308 8.88 30.53 11.43
N GLU A 309 9.71 31.37 12.06
CA GLU A 309 11.17 31.28 11.88
C GLU A 309 11.72 30.06 12.64
N ILE A 310 12.42 29.18 11.92
CA ILE A 310 13.14 28.04 12.50
C ILE A 310 14.64 28.36 12.49
N PRO A 311 15.27 28.74 13.63
CA PRO A 311 16.66 29.17 13.66
C PRO A 311 17.62 28.13 13.08
N GLY A 312 18.48 28.56 12.15
CA GLY A 312 19.46 27.70 11.46
C GLY A 312 18.92 27.03 10.19
N PHE A 313 17.64 27.14 9.89
CA PHE A 313 16.99 26.56 8.71
C PHE A 313 16.26 27.64 7.90
N LYS A 314 16.04 27.40 6.61
CA LYS A 314 15.24 28.28 5.75
C LYS A 314 14.50 27.46 4.70
N LEU A 315 13.34 27.93 4.27
CA LEU A 315 12.69 27.44 3.06
C LEU A 315 13.35 28.05 1.82
N VAL A 316 13.54 27.22 0.81
CA VAL A 316 14.00 27.61 -0.52
C VAL A 316 13.08 26.98 -1.54
N GLU A 317 13.00 27.57 -2.74
CA GLU A 317 12.25 26.96 -3.84
C GLU A 317 12.86 25.61 -4.22
N SER A 318 12.02 24.58 -4.28
CA SER A 318 12.41 23.28 -4.83
C SER A 318 12.52 23.41 -6.35
N ILE A 319 13.74 23.32 -6.87
CA ILE A 319 14.00 23.37 -8.32
C ILE A 319 13.78 21.97 -8.89
N ALA A 320 12.75 21.81 -9.72
CA ALA A 320 12.53 20.56 -10.45
C ALA A 320 13.59 20.34 -11.55
N ASN A 321 13.71 19.11 -12.04
CA ASN A 321 14.56 18.81 -13.18
C ASN A 321 14.11 19.59 -14.42
N ARG A 322 15.08 19.99 -15.24
CA ARG A 322 14.83 20.72 -16.49
C ARG A 322 13.96 19.85 -17.41
N ARG A 323 12.78 20.34 -17.75
CA ARG A 323 11.88 19.74 -18.74
C ARG A 323 11.85 20.55 -20.03
N TRP A 324 11.47 19.90 -21.12
CA TRP A 324 11.14 20.61 -22.36
C TRP A 324 9.85 21.43 -22.19
N ASP A 325 9.81 22.59 -22.84
CA ASP A 325 8.68 23.51 -22.82
C ASP A 325 8.17 23.69 -24.27
N GLY A 326 7.18 22.87 -24.62
CA GLY A 326 6.62 22.71 -25.97
C GLY A 326 6.28 21.26 -26.28
N SER A 327 5.61 21.03 -27.41
CA SER A 327 5.33 19.66 -27.89
C SER A 327 6.59 19.00 -28.47
N ASP A 328 6.59 17.67 -28.53
CA ASP A 328 7.72 16.90 -29.10
C ASP A 328 8.11 17.38 -30.50
N ASP A 329 7.13 17.67 -31.37
CA ASP A 329 7.38 18.19 -32.72
C ASP A 329 8.08 19.57 -32.72
N GLU A 330 7.69 20.45 -31.80
CA GLU A 330 8.28 21.78 -31.67
C GLU A 330 9.71 21.72 -31.15
N ILE A 331 9.95 20.85 -30.17
CA ILE A 331 11.25 20.60 -29.58
C ILE A 331 12.17 19.90 -30.60
N GLU A 332 11.68 18.87 -31.30
CA GLU A 332 12.40 18.17 -32.37
C GLU A 332 12.85 19.18 -33.43
N LYS A 333 11.96 20.07 -33.88
CA LYS A 333 12.27 21.10 -34.87
C LYS A 333 13.32 22.11 -34.36
N LYS A 334 13.24 22.53 -33.10
CA LYS A 334 14.21 23.44 -32.48
C LYS A 334 15.58 22.77 -32.33
N LEU A 335 15.64 21.51 -31.88
CA LEU A 335 16.88 20.75 -31.75
C LEU A 335 17.52 20.45 -33.12
N ARG A 336 16.72 20.13 -34.14
CA ARG A 336 17.23 19.97 -35.52
C ARG A 336 17.81 21.26 -36.09
N LYS A 337 17.21 22.42 -35.81
CA LYS A 337 17.79 23.73 -36.19
C LYS A 337 19.14 23.98 -35.52
N LEU A 338 19.36 23.44 -34.32
CA LEU A 338 20.62 23.48 -33.59
C LEU A 338 21.65 22.44 -34.07
N GLY A 339 21.30 21.61 -35.07
CA GLY A 339 22.22 20.65 -35.68
C GLY A 339 22.18 19.24 -35.08
N PHE A 340 21.28 18.95 -34.14
CA PHE A 340 21.06 17.58 -33.66
C PHE A 340 20.48 16.71 -34.78
N LYS A 341 21.04 15.51 -34.97
CA LYS A 341 20.52 14.56 -35.97
C LYS A 341 19.33 13.82 -35.37
N LYS A 342 18.43 13.32 -36.22
CA LYS A 342 17.25 12.54 -35.79
C LYS A 342 17.61 11.40 -34.82
N ALA A 343 18.74 10.73 -35.06
CA ALA A 343 19.22 9.62 -34.25
C ALA A 343 19.66 10.04 -32.84
N ASP A 344 19.96 11.33 -32.63
CA ASP A 344 20.41 11.87 -31.35
C ASP A 344 19.25 12.52 -30.55
N LEU A 345 18.06 12.61 -31.15
CA LEU A 345 16.88 13.22 -30.52
C LEU A 345 16.12 12.24 -29.63
N TYR A 346 16.24 10.95 -29.92
CA TYR A 346 15.57 9.88 -29.22
C TYR A 346 16.60 8.86 -28.75
N GLU A 347 16.52 8.46 -27.50
CA GLU A 347 17.36 7.43 -26.95
C GLU A 347 16.81 6.05 -27.36
N THR A 348 17.43 5.38 -28.32
CA THR A 348 17.07 4.01 -28.69
C THR A 348 17.84 3.01 -27.82
N LYS A 349 17.16 2.38 -26.87
CA LYS A 349 17.72 1.31 -26.03
C LYS A 349 17.21 -0.05 -26.49
N LEU A 350 18.02 -1.09 -26.30
CA LEU A 350 17.54 -2.46 -26.42
C LEU A 350 16.43 -2.65 -25.38
N VAL A 351 15.31 -3.23 -25.81
CA VAL A 351 14.17 -3.54 -24.93
C VAL A 351 14.62 -4.45 -23.79
N SER A 352 14.02 -4.28 -22.61
CA SER A 352 14.27 -5.18 -21.49
C SER A 352 13.81 -6.61 -21.83
N PRO A 353 14.31 -7.64 -21.12
CA PRO A 353 13.80 -9.01 -21.28
C PRO A 353 12.27 -9.09 -21.20
N ALA A 354 11.66 -8.42 -20.21
CA ALA A 354 10.20 -8.35 -20.07
C ALA A 354 9.51 -7.68 -21.27
N GLN A 355 10.07 -6.60 -21.81
CA GLN A 355 9.55 -5.95 -23.02
C GLN A 355 9.70 -6.84 -24.26
N ALA A 356 10.78 -7.62 -24.36
CA ALA A 356 11.01 -8.58 -25.44
C ALA A 356 10.00 -9.74 -25.40
N GLU A 357 9.68 -10.27 -24.22
CA GLU A 357 8.64 -11.28 -24.02
C GLU A 357 7.27 -10.76 -24.48
N LYS A 358 6.98 -9.50 -24.14
CA LYS A 358 5.71 -8.82 -24.46
C LYS A 358 5.57 -8.49 -25.95
N ALA A 359 6.67 -8.12 -26.61
CA ALA A 359 6.72 -7.80 -28.03
C ALA A 359 6.87 -9.03 -28.94
N ALA A 360 6.87 -10.24 -28.36
CA ALA A 360 7.01 -11.48 -29.12
C ALA A 360 5.88 -11.60 -30.18
N PRO A 361 6.20 -11.94 -31.44
CA PRO A 361 5.20 -12.10 -32.48
C PRO A 361 4.09 -13.09 -32.06
N THR A 362 2.83 -12.80 -32.40
CA THR A 362 1.62 -13.56 -32.01
C THR A 362 1.63 -15.05 -32.38
N LYS A 363 2.57 -15.47 -33.25
CA LYS A 363 2.82 -16.89 -33.58
C LYS A 363 3.48 -17.68 -32.46
N TYR A 364 4.07 -17.03 -31.45
CA TYR A 364 4.65 -17.68 -30.28
C TYR A 364 3.68 -17.59 -29.11
N LYS A 365 3.50 -18.69 -28.37
CA LYS A 365 2.78 -18.63 -27.10
C LYS A 365 3.60 -17.85 -26.08
N LYS A 366 2.94 -17.17 -25.15
CA LYS A 366 3.59 -16.39 -24.07
C LYS A 366 4.65 -17.21 -23.31
N ALA A 367 4.39 -18.48 -23.07
CA ALA A 367 5.35 -19.39 -22.42
C ALA A 367 6.60 -19.67 -23.28
N GLU A 368 6.46 -19.83 -24.59
CA GLU A 368 7.57 -20.08 -25.51
C GLU A 368 8.43 -18.82 -25.70
N ALA A 369 7.79 -17.65 -25.75
CA ALA A 369 8.48 -16.35 -25.77
C ALA A 369 9.29 -16.12 -24.48
N LYS A 370 8.68 -16.42 -23.33
CA LYS A 370 9.34 -16.36 -22.02
C LYS A 370 10.52 -17.32 -21.94
N GLU A 371 10.36 -18.57 -22.34
CA GLU A 371 11.45 -19.56 -22.33
C GLU A 371 12.64 -19.13 -23.21
N PHE A 372 12.34 -18.57 -24.40
CA PHE A 372 13.37 -18.06 -25.30
C PHE A 372 14.11 -16.85 -24.72
N VAL A 373 13.40 -15.90 -24.12
CA VAL A 373 14.02 -14.73 -23.49
C VAL A 373 14.79 -15.12 -22.23
N ASP A 374 14.24 -15.99 -21.39
CA ASP A 374 14.92 -16.52 -20.20
C ASP A 374 16.28 -17.13 -20.57
N ALA A 375 16.35 -17.86 -21.70
CA ALA A 375 17.59 -18.45 -22.21
C ALA A 375 18.65 -17.41 -22.65
N LEU A 376 18.26 -16.16 -22.89
CA LEU A 376 19.15 -15.03 -23.24
C LEU A 376 19.45 -14.14 -22.03
N THR A 377 18.86 -14.40 -20.87
CA THR A 377 19.07 -13.61 -19.66
C THR A 377 20.04 -14.28 -18.70
N VAL A 378 20.78 -13.46 -17.97
CA VAL A 378 21.47 -13.86 -16.75
C VAL A 378 20.91 -12.99 -15.64
N ARG A 379 20.64 -13.57 -14.48
CA ARG A 379 20.30 -12.82 -13.27
C ARG A 379 21.53 -12.79 -12.36
N PRO A 380 22.52 -11.92 -12.64
CA PRO A 380 23.73 -11.87 -11.83
C PRO A 380 23.37 -11.42 -10.41
N VAL A 381 23.95 -12.09 -9.42
CA VAL A 381 23.92 -11.60 -8.04
C VAL A 381 24.91 -10.44 -7.96
N THR A 382 24.41 -9.21 -7.92
CA THR A 382 25.24 -8.00 -7.92
C THR A 382 25.66 -7.55 -6.52
N GLY A 383 25.17 -8.21 -5.47
CA GLY A 383 25.50 -7.90 -4.08
C GLY A 383 24.70 -8.74 -3.09
N LEU A 384 25.04 -8.59 -1.81
CA LEU A 384 24.31 -9.18 -0.68
C LEU A 384 23.46 -8.12 -0.01
N SER A 385 22.26 -8.49 0.42
CA SER A 385 21.38 -7.64 1.21
C SER A 385 21.25 -8.21 2.61
N LEU A 386 21.44 -7.37 3.64
CA LEU A 386 21.17 -7.75 5.02
C LEU A 386 19.67 -7.56 5.29
N VAL A 387 18.98 -8.66 5.62
CA VAL A 387 17.52 -8.70 5.84
C VAL A 387 17.19 -9.50 7.10
N PRO A 388 16.00 -9.30 7.71
CA PRO A 388 15.56 -10.09 8.86
C PRO A 388 15.47 -11.59 8.55
N GLU A 389 15.56 -12.46 9.57
CA GLU A 389 15.43 -13.92 9.37
C GLU A 389 14.06 -14.37 8.85
N SER A 390 13.03 -13.52 8.95
CA SER A 390 11.71 -13.78 8.36
C SER A 390 11.67 -13.65 6.84
N ASP A 391 12.73 -13.11 6.22
CA ASP A 391 12.87 -13.08 4.77
C ASP A 391 13.01 -14.51 4.21
N LYS A 392 12.19 -14.83 3.20
CA LYS A 392 12.13 -16.20 2.63
C LYS A 392 13.31 -16.56 1.74
N ARG A 393 14.16 -15.58 1.37
CA ARG A 393 15.33 -15.84 0.51
C ARG A 393 16.34 -16.73 1.25
N PRO A 394 16.99 -17.67 0.56
CA PRO A 394 17.95 -18.56 1.19
C PRO A 394 19.11 -17.76 1.79
N ARG A 395 19.55 -18.18 2.98
CA ARG A 395 20.72 -17.62 3.67
C ARG A 395 21.94 -17.72 2.74
N TRP A 396 22.65 -16.60 2.57
CA TRP A 396 23.91 -16.63 1.85
C TRP A 396 24.96 -17.41 2.63
N ILE A 397 25.65 -18.33 1.96
CA ILE A 397 26.79 -19.08 2.50
C ILE A 397 28.01 -18.65 1.69
N LYS A 398 29.07 -18.25 2.39
CA LYS A 398 30.36 -17.93 1.76
C LYS A 398 30.94 -19.22 1.17
N SER A 399 31.13 -19.28 -0.14
CA SER A 399 31.87 -20.39 -0.75
C SER A 399 33.33 -20.38 -0.27
N THR A 400 33.86 -21.55 0.09
CA THR A 400 35.30 -21.74 0.27
C THR A 400 35.96 -21.85 -1.12
N PRO A 401 37.23 -21.42 -1.29
CA PRO A 401 37.90 -21.40 -2.60
C PRO A 401 38.04 -22.74 -3.35
N GLU A 402 37.57 -23.85 -2.78
CA GLU A 402 37.72 -25.20 -3.33
C GLU A 402 36.56 -25.60 -4.26
N GLU A 403 35.45 -24.86 -4.30
CA GLU A 403 34.26 -25.23 -5.11
C GLU A 403 34.17 -24.50 -6.47
N ASP A 404 35.00 -23.48 -6.72
CA ASP A 404 34.96 -22.69 -7.98
C ASP A 404 35.80 -23.28 -9.14
N PHE A 405 36.53 -24.39 -8.93
CA PHE A 405 37.27 -25.10 -9.99
C PHE A 405 36.71 -26.50 -10.22
N GLY A 406 35.49 -26.59 -10.75
CA GLY A 406 34.86 -27.89 -10.95
C GLY A 406 33.71 -27.92 -11.95
N LYS A 407 33.94 -27.46 -13.19
CA LYS A 407 33.34 -27.99 -14.44
C LYS A 407 33.79 -27.15 -15.65
N VAL A 408 35.00 -27.43 -16.13
CA VAL A 408 35.30 -27.36 -17.56
C VAL A 408 35.72 -28.78 -17.94
N GLY A 409 34.86 -29.45 -18.69
CA GLY A 409 35.02 -30.81 -19.19
C GLY A 409 33.93 -31.10 -20.19
#